data_AF-A0A653CU67-F1
#
_entry.id   AF-A0A653CU67-F1
#
_cell.length_a   1.000
_cell.length_b   1.000
_cell.length_c   1.000
_cell.angle_alpha   90.00
_cell.angle_beta   90.00
_cell.angle_gamma   90.00
#
_symmetry.space_group_name_H-M   'P 1'
#
loop_
_entity.id
_entity.type
_entity.pdbx_description
1 polymer ?
#
loop_
_entity_poly.entity_id
_entity_poly.type
_entity_poly.pdbx_seq_one_letter_code
_entity_poly.pdbx_strand_id
1 'polypeptide(L)' 'AAYGLGINYNKTKVIIVDREHDSHREIKQIGHCEVVQSFVYLGSLIDNSGSYSAEHLTGTCGHDKAY' A
#
# COMPACT_ATOMS: atom_id res chain seq x y z
N ALA A 1 -14.88 18.58 16.54
CA ALA A 1 -15.73 18.90 15.38
C ALA A 1 -15.71 17.73 14.42
N ALA A 2 -16.86 17.19 14.02
CA ALA A 2 -16.93 16.24 12.92
C ALA A 2 -16.98 17.03 11.62
N TYR A 3 -15.95 16.91 10.79
CA TYR A 3 -15.99 17.46 9.45
C TYR A 3 -17.03 16.65 8.68
N GLY A 4 -18.20 17.23 8.39
CA GLY A 4 -19.36 16.57 7.77
C GLY A 4 -19.16 16.16 6.32
N LEU A 5 -18.05 15.49 6.02
CA LEU A 5 -17.70 14.98 4.70
C LEU A 5 -18.31 13.59 4.51
N GLY A 6 -19.14 13.44 3.47
CA GLY A 6 -19.69 12.16 3.07
C GLY A 6 -18.72 11.36 2.18
N ILE A 7 -18.71 10.04 2.35
CA ILE A 7 -17.92 9.12 1.50
C ILE A 7 -18.77 8.71 0.30
N ASN A 8 -18.21 8.81 -0.91
CA ASN A 8 -18.88 8.35 -2.13
C ASN A 8 -18.48 6.89 -2.42
N TYR A 9 -19.37 5.95 -2.11
CA TYR A 9 -19.12 4.51 -2.26
C TYR A 9 -18.88 4.05 -3.70
N ASN A 10 -19.32 4.81 -4.71
CA ASN A 10 -19.03 4.49 -6.12
C ASN A 10 -17.60 4.87 -6.52
N LYS A 11 -17.00 5.87 -5.85
CA LYS A 11 -15.66 6.38 -6.17
C LYS A 11 -14.58 5.89 -5.20
N THR A 12 -14.96 5.49 -3.98
CA THR A 12 -14.02 5.07 -2.94
C THR A 12 -13.83 3.56 -2.96
N LYS A 13 -12.61 3.10 -3.26
CA LYS A 13 -12.18 1.72 -3.04
C LYS A 13 -11.33 1.66 -1.77
N VAL A 14 -11.55 0.65 -0.94
CA VAL A 14 -10.71 0.36 0.23
C VAL A 14 -9.78 -0.79 -0.12
N ILE A 15 -8.50 -0.63 0.19
CA ILE A 15 -7.46 -1.61 -0.08
C ILE A 15 -6.60 -1.72 1.18
N ILE A 16 -6.23 -2.94 1.57
CA ILE A 16 -5.34 -3.18 2.70
C ILE A 16 -3.95 -3.49 2.16
N VAL A 17 -2.96 -2.77 2.66
CA VAL A 17 -1.55 -3.02 2.34
C VAL A 17 -0.90 -3.78 3.48
N ASP A 18 -0.31 -4.90 3.13
CA ASP A 18 0.30 -5.83 4.06
C ASP A 18 1.71 -5.40 4.45
N ARG A 19 1.85 -4.54 5.47
CA ARG A 19 3.11 -3.89 5.87
C ARG A 19 4.07 -4.78 6.67
N GLU A 20 3.61 -5.91 7.18
CA GLU A 20 4.32 -6.74 8.18
C GLU A 20 3.98 -8.22 7.98
N HIS A 21 4.30 -8.81 6.83
CA HIS A 21 4.17 -10.26 6.70
C HIS A 21 5.44 -10.92 6.20
N ASP A 22 6.20 -11.44 7.17
CA ASP A 22 7.12 -12.53 6.97
C ASP A 22 6.31 -13.84 6.85
N SER A 23 5.99 -14.18 5.60
CA SER A 23 5.85 -15.54 5.06
C SER A 23 5.16 -16.62 5.93
N HIS A 24 3.86 -16.88 5.69
CA HIS A 24 3.44 -18.27 5.36
C HIS A 24 2.04 -18.44 4.77
N ARG A 25 1.15 -17.45 4.88
CA ARG A 25 -0.21 -17.60 4.37
C ARG A 25 -0.50 -16.39 3.50
N GLU A 26 -0.57 -16.60 2.19
CA GLU A 26 -1.04 -15.58 1.25
C GLU A 26 -2.48 -15.18 1.62
N ILE A 27 -2.62 -14.15 2.48
CA ILE A 27 -3.92 -13.58 2.82
C ILE A 27 -4.32 -12.72 1.62
N LYS A 28 -5.09 -13.31 0.70
CA LYS A 28 -5.54 -12.63 -0.52
C LYS A 28 -6.68 -11.64 -0.26
N GLN A 29 -7.44 -11.85 0.81
CA GLN A 29 -8.59 -11.02 1.18
C GLN A 29 -8.79 -10.95 2.69
N ILE A 30 -9.24 -9.80 3.17
CA ILE A 30 -9.68 -9.59 4.56
C ILE A 30 -11.10 -9.03 4.50
N GLY A 31 -12.09 -9.87 4.85
CA GLY A 31 -13.50 -9.53 4.65
C GLY A 31 -13.80 -9.22 3.18
N HIS A 32 -14.33 -8.03 2.89
CA HIS A 32 -14.57 -7.54 1.53
C HIS A 32 -13.42 -6.69 0.95
N CYS A 33 -12.32 -6.54 1.69
CA CYS A 33 -11.17 -5.77 1.25
C CYS A 33 -10.14 -6.67 0.57
N GLU A 34 -9.63 -6.19 -0.55
CA GLU A 34 -8.52 -6.81 -1.27
C GLU A 34 -7.21 -6.47 -0.56
N VAL A 35 -6.38 -7.49 -0.33
CA VAL A 35 -5.01 -7.28 0.17
C VAL A 35 -4.10 -7.15 -1.04
N VAL A 36 -3.39 -6.03 -1.13
CA VAL A 36 -2.42 -5.77 -2.21
C VAL A 36 -1.04 -5.53 -1.62
N GLN A 37 -0.03 -5.85 -2.42
CA GLN A 37 1.37 -5.60 -2.08
C GLN A 37 1.78 -4.14 -2.38
N SER A 38 1.22 -3.57 -3.44
CA SER A 38 1.44 -2.18 -3.81
C SER A 38 0.22 -1.59 -4.51
N PHE A 39 0.10 -0.26 -4.48
CA PHE A 39 -0.98 0.48 -5.16
C PHE A 39 -0.48 1.83 -5.67
N VAL A 40 -1.07 2.32 -6.76
CA VAL A 40 -0.80 3.66 -7.26
C VAL A 40 -1.79 4.64 -6.64
N TYR A 41 -1.27 5.69 -6.03
CA TYR A 41 -2.04 6.80 -5.49
C TYR A 41 -1.49 8.11 -6.01
N LEU A 42 -2.32 8.84 -6.76
CA LEU A 42 -2.00 10.18 -7.24
C LEU A 42 -0.68 10.27 -8.06
N GLY A 43 -0.32 9.19 -8.77
CA GLY A 43 0.93 9.06 -9.55
C GLY A 43 2.10 8.42 -8.80
N SER A 44 1.97 8.24 -7.48
CA SER A 44 2.99 7.58 -6.68
C SER A 44 2.67 6.10 -6.48
N LEU A 45 3.63 5.22 -6.76
CA LEU A 45 3.55 3.83 -6.32
C LEU A 45 3.87 3.76 -4.84
N ILE A 46 2.92 3.27 -4.05
CA ILE A 46 3.07 3.01 -2.62
C ILE A 46 3.19 1.50 -2.45
N ASP A 47 4.34 1.06 -1.96
CA ASP A 47 4.63 -0.34 -1.67
C ASP A 47 4.54 -0.62 -0.16
N ASN A 48 4.30 -1.88 0.18
CA ASN A 48 4.18 -2.32 1.57
C ASN A 48 5.45 -2.15 2.41
N SER A 49 6.61 -1.94 1.79
CA SER A 49 7.85 -1.53 2.47
C SER A 49 7.78 -0.13 3.10
N GLY A 50 6.69 0.62 2.85
CA GLY A 50 6.58 2.03 3.22
C GLY A 50 7.38 2.96 2.28
N SER A 51 7.92 2.41 1.19
CA SER A 51 8.59 3.17 0.15
C SER A 51 7.57 3.80 -0.81
N TYR A 52 7.81 5.06 -1.15
CA TYR A 52 7.10 5.77 -2.20
C TYR A 52 8.04 5.89 -3.41
N SER A 53 7.60 5.45 -4.57
CA SER A 53 8.30 5.71 -5.83
C SER A 53 7.43 6.62 -6.69
N ALA A 54 7.84 7.87 -6.81
CA ALA A 54 7.35 8.72 -7.89
C ALA A 54 7.93 8.19 -9.20
N GLU A 55 7.16 8.26 -10.28
CA GLU A 55 7.58 7.93 -11.65
C GLU A 55 8.62 8.91 -12.21
N HIS A 56 9.72 9.13 -11.47
CA HIS A 56 10.92 9.80 -11.94
C HIS A 56 12.11 9.36 -11.08
N LEU A 57 12.81 8.33 -11.56
CA LEU A 57 14.19 7.93 -11.24
C LEU A 57 14.81 8.52 -9.96
N THR A 58 14.72 7.82 -8.84
CA THR A 58 15.84 7.80 -7.89
C THR A 58 16.08 6.36 -7.45
N GLY A 59 17.07 5.72 -8.08
CA GLY A 59 17.67 4.55 -7.47
C GLY A 59 18.30 4.97 -6.16
N THR A 60 17.87 4.39 -5.05
CA THR A 60 18.72 4.32 -3.86
C THR A 60 18.75 2.86 -3.42
N CYS A 61 19.92 2.27 -3.61
CA CYS A 61 20.31 1.04 -2.95
C CYS A 61 20.31 1.27 -1.42
N GLY A 62 20.10 0.18 -0.67
CA GLY A 62 20.24 0.22 0.78
C GLY A 62 19.53 -0.93 1.48
N HIS A 63 19.84 -2.17 1.09
CA HIS A 63 19.62 -3.30 1.99
C HIS A 63 21.01 -3.87 2.31
N ASP A 64 21.70 -3.22 3.25
CA ASP A 64 22.84 -3.84 3.94
C ASP A 64 22.28 -4.97 4.81
N LYS A 65 22.18 -6.17 4.22
CA LYS A 65 22.13 -7.42 4.98
C LYS A 65 23.58 -7.78 5.31
N ALA A 66 24.05 -7.38 6.49
CA ALA A 66 25.22 -7.99 7.09
C ALA A 66 24.89 -9.46 7.41
N TYR A 67 25.75 -10.37 6.97
CA TYR A 67 25.72 -11.80 7.31
C TYR A 67 26.02 -12.02 8.80
#